data_AF-A0A3D2EHM4-F1
#
_entry.id   AF-A0A3D2EHM4-F1
#
_cell.length_a   1.000
_cell.length_b   1.000
_cell.length_c   1.000
_cell.angle_alpha   90.00
_cell.angle_beta   90.00
_cell.angle_gamma   90.00
#
_symmetry.space_group_name_H-M   'P 1'
#
loop_
_entity.id
_entity.type
_entity.pdbx_description
1 polymer ?
#
loop_
_entity_poly.entity_id
_entity_poly.type
_entity_poly.pdbx_seq_one_letter_code
_entity_poly.pdbx_strand_id
1 'polypeptide(L)'
;MRTWKLVAGILSIVLFFVVALQSCAAGVVNAMEANGGSSGSIGVVVALLMLTGGIVSIATRNTIGNGGNVALIILFALAAIIGFAGYGNYSDLVIWSFWCLLNAILALVAFVKNR
;
A
#
# COMPACT_ATOMS: atom_id res chain seq x y z
N MET A 1 -17.29 -6.47 7.47
CA MET A 1 -15.91 -6.79 7.88
C MET A 1 -15.25 -5.61 8.61
N ARG A 2 -15.78 -5.20 9.78
CA ARG A 2 -15.31 -4.00 10.50
C ARG A 2 -13.92 -4.17 11.11
N THR A 3 -13.67 -5.32 11.73
CA THR A 3 -12.39 -5.65 12.39
C THR A 3 -11.24 -5.67 11.40
N TRP A 4 -11.43 -6.29 10.23
CA TRP A 4 -10.41 -6.31 9.17
C TRP A 4 -10.00 -4.89 8.74
N LYS A 5 -10.98 -4.02 8.43
CA LYS A 5 -10.69 -2.63 8.03
C LYS A 5 -9.85 -1.88 9.06
N LEU A 6 -10.16 -2.07 10.34
CA LEU A 6 -9.42 -1.46 11.43
C LEU A 6 -7.97 -1.99 11.50
N VAL A 7 -7.80 -3.32 11.51
CA VAL A 7 -6.48 -3.95 11.63
C VAL A 7 -5.62 -3.65 10.40
N ALA A 8 -6.15 -3.85 9.20
CA ALA A 8 -5.50 -3.51 7.94
C ALA A 8 -5.11 -2.03 7.88
N GLY A 9 -5.98 -1.15 8.36
CA GLY A 9 -5.72 0.28 8.37
C GLY A 9 -4.58 0.67 9.30
N ILE A 10 -4.60 0.18 10.54
CA ILE A 10 -3.53 0.44 11.52
C ILE A 10 -2.20 -0.11 11.01
N LEU A 11 -2.18 -1.35 10.52
CA LEU A 11 -0.97 -1.97 9.98
C LEU A 11 -0.42 -1.18 8.79
N SER A 12 -1.24 -0.76 7.83
CA SER A 12 -0.77 0.03 6.70
C SER A 12 -0.21 1.41 7.09
N ILE A 13 -0.74 2.04 8.14
CA ILE A 13 -0.19 3.30 8.69
C ILE A 13 1.17 3.06 9.37
N VAL A 14 1.31 1.98 10.15
CA VAL A 14 2.59 1.65 10.79
C VAL A 14 3.64 1.27 9.76
N LEU A 15 3.26 0.41 8.80
CA LEU A 15 4.15 -0.03 7.73
C LEU A 15 4.58 1.12 6.83
N PHE A 16 3.73 2.13 6.61
CA PHE A 16 4.11 3.35 5.88
C PHE A 16 5.44 3.94 6.38
N PHE A 17 5.62 4.05 7.71
CA PHE A 17 6.87 4.60 8.26
C PHE A 17 8.08 3.73 7.90
N VAL A 18 7.92 2.41 7.92
CA VAL A 18 9.00 1.47 7.55
C VAL A 18 9.31 1.58 6.06
N VAL A 19 8.30 1.54 5.19
CA VAL A 19 8.47 1.63 3.74
C VAL A 19 9.07 2.97 3.34
N ALA A 20 8.61 4.08 3.93
CA ALA A 20 9.14 5.41 3.64
C ALA A 20 10.62 5.52 3.98
N LEU A 21 11.05 5.01 5.14
CA LEU A 21 12.46 5.02 5.54
C LEU A 21 13.32 4.11 4.65
N GLN A 22 12.85 2.90 4.35
CA GLN A 22 13.54 1.98 3.43
C GLN A 22 13.67 2.59 2.03
N SER A 23 12.63 3.27 1.56
CA SER A 23 12.61 3.92 0.25
C SER A 23 13.57 5.10 0.18
N CYS A 24 13.67 5.90 1.25
CA CYS A 24 14.69 6.95 1.36
C CYS A 24 16.10 6.36 1.33
N ALA A 25 16.34 5.27 2.07
CA ALA A 25 17.64 4.60 2.06
C ALA A 25 17.99 4.05 0.66
N ALA A 26 17.05 3.37 -0.01
CA ALA A 26 17.22 2.90 -1.37
C ALA A 26 17.47 4.04 -2.37
N GLY A 27 16.81 5.19 -2.18
CA GLY A 27 17.04 6.39 -2.98
C GLY A 27 18.46 6.95 -2.83
N VAL A 28 18.98 6.99 -1.60
CA VAL A 28 20.37 7.40 -1.32
C VAL A 28 21.36 6.42 -1.97
N VAL A 29 21.15 5.11 -1.81
CA VAL A 29 22.02 4.09 -2.42
C VAL A 29 22.01 4.19 -3.94
N ASN A 30 20.85 4.32 -4.57
CA ASN A 30 20.75 4.50 -6.03
C ASN A 30 21.49 5.74 -6.53
N ALA A 31 21.46 6.84 -5.76
CA ALA A 31 22.19 8.06 -6.09
C ALA A 31 23.71 7.89 -5.93
N MET A 32 24.16 7.17 -4.89
CA MET A 32 25.58 6.87 -4.68
C MET A 32 26.17 5.97 -5.75
N GLU A 33 25.41 4.95 -6.18
CA GLU A 33 25.86 4.03 -7.22
C GLU A 33 25.69 4.59 -8.64
N ALA A 34 25.03 5.74 -8.80
CA ALA A 34 24.72 6.36 -10.09
C ALA A 34 24.04 5.41 -11.09
N ASN A 35 23.31 4.41 -10.59
CA ASN A 35 22.71 3.33 -11.38
C ASN A 35 21.40 3.71 -12.07
N GLY A 36 20.94 4.97 -11.95
CA GLY A 36 19.69 5.46 -12.53
C GLY A 36 18.42 4.81 -11.95
N GLY A 37 18.54 4.08 -10.83
CA GLY A 37 17.44 3.34 -10.23
C GLY A 37 16.36 4.24 -9.62
N SER A 38 15.10 3.96 -9.91
CA SER A 38 13.94 4.71 -9.41
C SER A 38 13.22 4.03 -8.23
N SER A 39 13.73 2.90 -7.73
CA SER A 39 13.10 2.09 -6.68
C SER A 39 12.80 2.88 -5.40
N GLY A 40 13.70 3.78 -4.99
CA GLY A 40 13.47 4.66 -3.84
C GLY A 40 12.26 5.58 -4.04
N SER A 41 12.16 6.24 -5.19
CA SER A 41 11.02 7.12 -5.50
C SER A 41 9.70 6.34 -5.61
N ILE A 42 9.74 5.16 -6.22
CA ILE A 42 8.57 4.28 -6.34
C ILE A 42 8.11 3.81 -4.96
N GLY A 43 9.05 3.44 -4.09
CA GLY A 43 8.73 3.04 -2.73
C GLY A 43 8.08 4.15 -1.90
N VAL A 44 8.49 5.41 -2.07
CA VAL A 44 7.81 6.55 -1.45
C VAL A 44 6.37 6.68 -1.96
N VAL A 45 6.12 6.51 -3.26
CA VAL A 45 4.76 6.54 -3.82
C VAL A 45 3.90 5.41 -3.26
N VAL A 46 4.43 4.19 -3.20
CA VAL A 46 3.73 3.04 -2.59
C VAL A 46 3.42 3.32 -1.12
N ALA A 47 4.36 3.88 -0.38
CA ALA A 47 4.17 4.24 1.03
C ALA A 47 3.01 5.25 1.18
N LEU A 48 2.96 6.30 0.37
CA LEU A 48 1.87 7.30 0.43
C LEU A 48 0.50 6.70 0.12
N LEU A 49 0.43 5.78 -0.84
CA LEU A 49 -0.80 5.04 -1.14
C LEU A 49 -1.20 4.11 0.02
N MET A 50 -0.23 3.45 0.67
CA MET A 50 -0.48 2.65 1.88
C MET A 50 -1.02 3.49 3.03
N LEU A 51 -0.46 4.68 3.27
CA LEU A 51 -0.93 5.61 4.29
C LEU A 51 -2.37 6.06 3.99
N THR A 52 -2.61 6.49 2.77
CA THR A 52 -3.94 6.95 2.33
C THR A 52 -4.97 5.82 2.41
N GLY A 53 -4.63 4.63 1.91
CA GLY A 53 -5.46 3.43 2.02
C GLY A 53 -5.73 3.03 3.47
N GLY A 54 -4.73 3.15 4.34
CA GLY A 54 -4.86 2.86 5.76
C GLY A 54 -5.85 3.80 6.46
N ILE A 55 -5.74 5.11 6.22
CA ILE A 55 -6.64 6.13 6.76
C ILE A 55 -8.07 5.89 6.26
N VAL A 56 -8.24 5.71 4.94
CA VAL A 56 -9.56 5.43 4.33
C VAL A 56 -10.17 4.16 4.90
N SER A 57 -9.36 3.14 5.19
CA SER A 57 -9.83 1.87 5.75
C SER A 57 -10.43 2.07 7.13
N ILE A 58 -9.77 2.85 7.98
CA ILE A 58 -10.25 3.19 9.32
C ILE A 58 -11.48 4.10 9.24
N ALA A 59 -11.42 5.16 8.43
CA ALA A 59 -12.50 6.14 8.30
C ALA A 59 -13.80 5.51 7.77
N THR A 60 -13.70 4.54 6.86
CA THR A 60 -14.85 3.85 6.26
C THR A 60 -15.20 2.53 6.95
N ARG A 61 -14.67 2.27 8.16
CA ARG A 61 -14.93 1.00 8.87
C ARG A 61 -16.39 0.82 9.29
N ASN A 62 -17.09 1.92 9.56
CA ASN A 62 -18.47 1.91 10.07
C ASN A 62 -19.53 2.31 9.02
N THR A 63 -19.12 2.63 7.80
CA THR A 63 -20.06 3.06 6.76
C THR A 63 -20.89 1.90 6.24
N ILE A 64 -22.18 2.14 6.00
CA ILE A 64 -23.14 1.14 5.49
C ILE A 64 -22.96 0.94 3.96
N GLY A 65 -22.56 2.00 3.25
CA GLY A 65 -22.34 1.97 1.80
C GLY A 65 -21.02 1.32 1.35
N ASN A 66 -20.99 0.92 0.07
CA ASN A 66 -19.84 0.23 -0.55
C ASN A 66 -18.73 1.17 -1.08
N GLY A 67 -18.94 2.49 -1.09
CA GLY A 67 -17.96 3.46 -1.61
C GLY A 67 -16.58 3.35 -0.95
N GLY A 68 -16.54 3.10 0.36
CA GLY A 68 -15.28 2.87 1.07
C GLY A 68 -14.53 1.62 0.59
N ASN A 69 -15.24 0.52 0.30
CA ASN A 69 -14.60 -0.69 -0.21
C ASN A 69 -14.01 -0.45 -1.61
N VAL A 70 -14.71 0.30 -2.47
CA VAL A 70 -14.23 0.66 -3.81
C VAL A 70 -12.96 1.51 -3.74
N ALA A 71 -12.94 2.53 -2.86
CA ALA A 71 -11.75 3.35 -2.65
C ALA A 71 -10.54 2.51 -2.19
N LEU A 72 -10.75 1.55 -1.27
CA LEU A 72 -9.69 0.65 -0.80
C LEU A 72 -9.16 -0.27 -1.90
N ILE A 73 -10.05 -0.82 -2.74
CA ILE A 73 -9.63 -1.63 -3.90
C ILE A 73 -8.71 -0.80 -4.79
N ILE A 74 -9.12 0.42 -5.16
CA ILE A 74 -8.34 1.27 -6.07
C ILE A 74 -6.99 1.65 -5.45
N LEU A 75 -6.97 2.15 -4.21
CA LEU A 75 -5.75 2.61 -3.55
C LEU A 75 -4.73 1.49 -3.37
N PHE A 76 -5.16 0.34 -2.85
CA PHE A 76 -4.26 -0.77 -2.60
C PHE A 76 -3.88 -1.55 -3.87
N ALA A 77 -4.76 -1.66 -4.86
CA ALA A 77 -4.41 -2.28 -6.14
C ALA A 77 -3.39 -1.43 -6.91
N LEU A 78 -3.56 -0.11 -6.95
CA LEU A 78 -2.58 0.79 -7.56
C LEU A 78 -1.24 0.71 -6.83
N ALA A 79 -1.24 0.72 -5.50
CA ALA A 79 -0.01 0.56 -4.72
C ALA A 79 0.71 -0.76 -5.04
N ALA A 80 -0.02 -1.86 -5.15
CA ALA A 80 0.55 -3.17 -5.50
C ALA A 80 1.12 -3.18 -6.91
N ILE A 81 0.40 -2.65 -7.91
CA ILE A 81 0.87 -2.60 -9.31
C ILE A 81 2.14 -1.76 -9.43
N ILE A 82 2.15 -0.56 -8.83
CA ILE A 82 3.30 0.35 -8.87
C ILE A 82 4.51 -0.30 -8.19
N GLY A 83 4.32 -0.90 -7.02
CA GLY A 83 5.40 -1.55 -6.30
C GLY A 83 5.97 -2.78 -7.02
N PHE A 84 5.11 -3.64 -7.59
CA PHE A 84 5.58 -4.80 -8.39
C PHE A 84 6.23 -4.39 -9.71
N ALA A 85 5.79 -3.31 -10.34
CA ALA A 85 6.42 -2.80 -11.56
C ALA A 85 7.76 -2.11 -11.29
N GLY A 86 7.99 -1.64 -10.06
CA GLY A 86 9.05 -0.70 -9.75
C GLY A 86 10.04 -1.12 -8.66
N TYR A 87 10.03 -2.39 -8.22
CA TYR A 87 10.92 -2.86 -7.15
C TYR A 87 12.41 -2.84 -7.53
N GLY A 88 12.73 -2.97 -8.82
CA GLY A 88 14.11 -2.94 -9.31
C GLY A 88 14.97 -3.99 -8.62
N ASN A 89 16.03 -3.55 -7.92
CA ASN A 89 16.96 -4.42 -7.21
C ASN A 89 16.54 -4.73 -5.75
N TYR A 90 15.47 -4.12 -5.24
CA TYR A 90 15.11 -4.15 -3.82
C TYR A 90 13.91 -5.06 -3.59
N SER A 91 14.16 -6.22 -2.99
CA SER A 91 13.12 -7.23 -2.75
C SER A 91 12.10 -6.83 -1.68
N ASP A 92 12.44 -5.88 -0.80
CA ASP A 92 11.52 -5.34 0.20
C ASP A 92 10.26 -4.75 -0.45
N LEU A 93 10.39 -4.04 -1.58
CA LEU A 93 9.24 -3.46 -2.26
C LEU A 93 8.25 -4.50 -2.79
N VAL A 94 8.73 -5.71 -3.11
CA VAL A 94 7.88 -6.85 -3.48
C VAL A 94 7.02 -7.28 -2.29
N ILE A 95 7.60 -7.35 -1.09
CA ILE A 95 6.89 -7.73 0.15
C ILE A 95 5.77 -6.72 0.46
N TRP A 96 6.07 -5.43 0.33
CA TRP A 96 5.09 -4.36 0.54
C TRP A 96 3.97 -4.39 -0.52
N SER A 97 4.31 -4.71 -1.76
CA SER A 97 3.35 -4.89 -2.85
C SER A 97 2.40 -6.06 -2.59
N PHE A 98 2.90 -7.17 -2.03
CA PHE A 98 2.06 -8.29 -1.60
C PHE A 98 1.09 -7.90 -0.48
N TRP A 99 1.54 -7.11 0.50
CA TRP A 99 0.66 -6.59 1.54
C TRP A 99 -0.47 -5.74 0.97
N CYS A 100 -0.15 -4.84 0.04
CA CYS A 100 -1.14 -4.03 -0.68
C CYS A 100 -2.11 -4.92 -1.47
N LEU A 101 -1.61 -5.93 -2.20
CA LEU A 101 -2.44 -6.85 -2.97
C LEU A 101 -3.43 -7.62 -2.08
N LEU A 102 -2.97 -8.13 -0.93
CA LEU A 102 -3.84 -8.80 0.04
C LEU A 102 -4.97 -7.89 0.52
N ASN A 103 -4.65 -6.62 0.82
CA ASN A 103 -5.67 -5.66 1.23
C ASN A 103 -6.65 -5.32 0.12
N ALA A 104 -6.19 -5.23 -1.13
CA ALA A 104 -7.06 -5.03 -2.28
C ALA A 104 -8.03 -6.21 -2.50
N ILE A 105 -7.53 -7.45 -2.37
CA ILE A 105 -8.36 -8.67 -2.47
C ILE A 105 -9.39 -8.71 -1.34
N LEU A 106 -8.98 -8.44 -0.10
CA LEU A 106 -9.90 -8.42 1.04
C LEU A 106 -10.96 -7.31 0.89
N ALA A 107 -10.60 -6.16 0.34
CA ALA A 107 -11.54 -5.10 -0.01
C ALA A 107 -12.54 -5.54 -1.10
N LEU A 108 -12.07 -6.29 -2.11
CA LEU A 108 -12.92 -6.87 -3.15
C LEU A 108 -13.90 -7.89 -2.58
N VAL A 109 -13.43 -8.79 -1.72
CA VAL A 109 -14.30 -9.75 -1.00
C VAL A 109 -15.33 -9.00 -0.14
N ALA A 110 -14.91 -7.91 0.52
CA ALA A 110 -15.82 -7.05 1.29
C ALA A 110 -16.91 -6.44 0.42
N PHE A 111 -16.55 -5.98 -0.77
CA PHE A 111 -17.47 -5.41 -1.74
C PHE A 111 -18.48 -6.44 -2.25
N VAL A 112 -18.01 -7.63 -2.66
CA VAL A 112 -18.88 -8.69 -3.21
C VAL A 112 -19.82 -9.24 -2.14
N LYS A 113 -19.37 -9.41 -0.90
CA LYS A 113 -20.20 -9.92 0.21
C LYS A 113 -21.21 -8.91 0.76
N ASN A 114 -21.06 -7.64 0.41
CA ASN A 114 -21.92 -6.55 0.85
C ASN A 114 -22.79 -6.01 -0.31
N ARG A 115 -22.88 -6.77 -1.41
CA ARG A 115 -23.96 -6.73 -2.40
C ARG A 115 -25.06 -7.70 -1.95
#